data_AF-A0A1F2W783-F1
#
_entry.id   AF-A0A1F2W783-F1
#
_cell.length_a   1.000
_cell.length_b   1.000
_cell.length_c   1.000
_cell.angle_alpha   90.00
_cell.angle_beta   90.00
_cell.angle_gamma   90.00
#
_symmetry.space_group_name_H-M   'P 1'
#
loop_
_entity.id
_entity.type
_entity.pdbx_description
1 polymer ?
#
loop_
_entity_poly.entity_id
_entity_poly.type
_entity_poly.pdbx_seq_one_letter_code
_entity_poly.pdbx_strand_id
1 'polypeptide(L)' 'MADGLSNKEIGSALSITEGTVKNHVHNALEKLQLQNRIQAAAYVVRQGIAHPLEHDPAPRG' A
#
# COMPACT_ATOMS: atom_id res chain seq x y z
N MET A 1 -11.33 8.78 -6.00
CA MET A 1 -11.39 7.49 -5.27
C MET A 1 -9.97 7.16 -4.88
N ALA A 2 -9.72 6.75 -3.64
CA ALA A 2 -8.37 6.51 -3.14
C ALA A 2 -7.75 5.33 -3.89
N ASP A 3 -7.01 5.59 -4.96
CA ASP A 3 -6.47 4.55 -5.83
C ASP A 3 -5.22 3.94 -5.18
N GLY A 4 -5.47 3.12 -4.17
CA GLY A 4 -4.48 2.17 -3.68
C GLY A 4 -4.36 1.05 -4.70
N LEU A 5 -3.13 0.77 -5.14
CA LEU A 5 -2.82 -0.32 -6.06
C LEU A 5 -3.46 -1.64 -5.59
N SER A 6 -4.05 -2.39 -6.51
CA SER A 6 -4.54 -3.73 -6.23
C SER A 6 -3.37 -4.69 -5.94
N ASN A 7 -3.61 -5.77 -5.20
CA ASN A 7 -2.58 -6.77 -4.90
C ASN A 7 -1.91 -7.34 -6.17
N LYS A 8 -2.66 -7.41 -7.28
CA LYS A 8 -2.15 -7.81 -8.59
C LYS A 8 -1.15 -6.80 -9.17
N GLU A 9 -1.43 -5.51 -9.02
CA GLU A 9 -0.57 -4.42 -9.50
C GLU A 9 0.69 -4.31 -8.64
N ILE A 10 0.55 -4.43 -7.32
CA ILE A 10 1.69 -4.53 -6.38
C ILE A 10 2.57 -5.73 -6.75
N GLY A 11 1.96 -6.88 -7.03
CA GLY A 11 2.67 -8.09 -7.46
C GLY A 11 3.43 -7.87 -8.75
N SER A 12 2.80 -7.24 -9.74
CA SER A 12 3.45 -6.89 -11.02
C SER A 12 4.62 -5.93 -10.82
N ALA A 13 4.47 -4.90 -9.99
CA ALA A 13 5.51 -3.91 -9.72
C ALA A 13 6.72 -4.49 -8.98
N LEU A 14 6.48 -5.47 -8.10
CA LEU A 14 7.52 -6.12 -7.29
C LEU A 14 7.99 -7.46 -7.88
N SER A 15 7.49 -7.86 -9.06
CA SER A 15 7.74 -9.18 -9.67
C SER A 15 7.46 -10.37 -8.73
N ILE A 16 6.38 -10.28 -7.94
CA ILE A 16 5.90 -11.34 -7.04
C ILE A 16 4.44 -11.69 -7.32
N THR A 17 4.00 -12.86 -6.87
CA THR A 17 2.61 -13.28 -7.07
C THR A 17 1.64 -12.52 -6.16
N GLU A 18 0.38 -12.40 -6.57
CA GLU A 18 -0.69 -11.82 -5.73
C GLU A 18 -0.81 -12.55 -4.37
N GLY A 19 -0.62 -13.87 -4.36
CA GLY A 19 -0.61 -14.67 -3.12
C GLY A 19 0.54 -14.25 -2.19
N THR A 20 1.73 -14.01 -2.75
CA THR A 20 2.89 -13.49 -2.01
C THR A 20 2.59 -12.11 -1.42
N VAL A 21 1.96 -11.21 -2.20
CA VAL A 21 1.53 -9.89 -1.71
C VAL A 21 0.55 -10.02 -0.54
N LYS A 22 -0.45 -10.90 -0.63
CA LYS A 22 -1.41 -11.16 0.46
C LYS A 22 -0.71 -11.61 1.74
N ASN A 23 0.26 -12.52 1.63
CA ASN A 23 1.07 -12.94 2.77
C ASN A 23 1.86 -11.80 3.39
N HIS A 24 2.50 -10.95 2.57
CA HIS A 24 3.23 -9.79 3.08
C HIS A 24 2.31 -8.80 3.79
N VAL A 25 1.15 -8.50 3.23
CA VAL A 25 0.15 -7.63 3.86
C VAL A 25 -0.35 -8.23 5.17
N HIS A 26 -0.67 -9.52 5.19
CA HIS A 26 -1.09 -10.22 6.41
C HIS A 26 -0.02 -10.14 7.50
N ASN A 27 1.22 -10.50 7.17
CA ASN A 27 2.34 -10.46 8.12
C ASN A 27 2.62 -9.04 8.62
N ALA A 28 2.48 -8.02 7.76
CA ALA A 28 2.63 -6.63 8.16
C ALA A 28 1.51 -6.19 9.12
N LEU A 29 0.26 -6.57 8.82
CA LEU A 29 -0.89 -6.31 9.68
C LEU A 29 -0.72 -6.98 11.04
N GLU A 30 -0.31 -8.25 11.07
CA GLU A 30 -0.07 -8.98 12.33
C GLU A 30 1.02 -8.32 13.18
N LYS A 31 2.16 -7.97 12.57
CA LYS A 31 3.28 -7.28 13.27
C LYS A 31 2.88 -5.91 13.81
N LEU A 32 1.96 -5.23 13.14
CA LEU A 32 1.43 -3.92 13.56
C LEU A 32 0.17 -4.04 14.42
N GLN A 33 -0.30 -5.27 14.69
CA GLN A 33 -1.55 -5.58 15.39
C GLN A 33 -2.79 -4.90 14.76
N LEU A 34 -2.80 -4.77 13.44
CA LEU A 34 -3.88 -4.16 12.65
C LEU A 34 -4.76 -5.25 12.03
N GLN A 35 -6.05 -4.96 11.88
CA GLN A 35 -7.05 -5.92 11.44
C GLN A 35 -7.34 -5.85 9.94
N ASN A 36 -7.03 -4.72 9.30
CA ASN A 36 -7.33 -4.53 7.88
C ASN A 36 -6.49 -3.42 7.24
N ARG A 37 -6.55 -3.37 5.90
CA ARG A 37 -5.84 -2.38 5.08
C ARG A 37 -6.23 -0.92 5.36
N ILE A 38 -7.44 -0.67 5.86
CA ILE A 38 -7.88 0.70 6.20
C ILE A 38 -7.14 1.17 7.46
N GLN A 39 -7.02 0.29 8.45
CA GLN A 39 -6.22 0.57 9.64
C GLN A 39 -4.73 0.72 9.29
N ALA A 40 -4.20 -0.08 8.35
CA ALA A 40 -2.84 0.11 7.85
C ALA A 40 -2.65 1.46 7.14
N ALA A 41 -3.56 1.84 6.25
CA ALA A 41 -3.49 3.13 5.57
C ALA A 41 -3.53 4.29 6.58
N ALA A 42 -4.44 4.25 7.56
CA ALA A 42 -4.50 5.24 8.62
C ALA A 42 -3.25 5.26 9.50
N TYR A 43 -2.69 4.08 9.81
CA TYR A 43 -1.44 3.95 10.58
C TYR A 43 -0.27 4.60 9.84
N VAL A 44 -0.08 4.30 8.56
CA VAL A 44 1.00 4.83 7.72
C VAL A 44 0.93 6.36 7.60
N VAL A 45 -0.27 6.93 7.46
CA VAL A 45 -0.49 8.38 7.47
C VAL A 45 -0.16 8.98 8.83
N ARG A 46 -0.62 8.37 9.93
CA ARG A 46 -0.35 8.85 11.30
C ARG A 46 1.13 8.79 11.69
N GLN A 47 1.87 7.83 11.14
CA GLN A 47 3.32 7.70 11.35
C GLN A 47 4.15 8.62 10.45
N GLY A 48 3.53 9.34 9.50
CA GLY A 48 4.24 10.17 8.52
C GLY A 48 5.06 9.37 7.50
N ILE A 49 4.79 8.07 7.37
CA ILE A 49 5.54 7.15 6.48
C ILE A 49 5.07 7.30 5.03
N ALA A 50 3.78 7.56 4.82
CA ALA A 50 3.28 8.02 3.53
C ALA A 50 2.79 9.46 3.65
N HIS A 51 3.34 10.32 2.81
CA HIS A 51 2.64 11.52 2.40
C HIS A 51 1.49 11.06 1.48
N PRO A 52 0.27 11.62 1.57
CA PRO A 52 -0.74 11.37 0.56
C PRO A 52 -0.08 11.68 -0.78
N LEU A 53 0.03 10.66 -1.63
CA LEU A 53 0.84 10.66 -2.84
C LEU A 53 0.75 12.03 -3.52
N GLU A 54 1.81 12.83 -3.41
CA GLU A 54 2.05 13.90 -4.37
C GLU A 54 2.26 13.17 -5.68
N HIS A 55 1.16 12.98 -6.40
CA HIS A 55 1.19 12.68 -7.82
C HIS A 55 1.96 13.83 -8.44
N ASP A 56 3.24 13.59 -8.74
CA ASP A 56 4.07 14.44 -9.57
C ASP A 56 3.22 14.86 -10.78
N PRO A 57 2.78 16.13 -10.88
CA PRO A 57 1.97 16.53 -12.01
C PRO A 57 2.88 16.44 -13.22
N ALA A 58 2.63 15.43 -14.06
CA ALA A 58 3.33 15.19 -15.32
C ALA A 58 3.70 16.53 -15.99
N PRO A 59 4.92 16.64 -16.57
CA PRO A 59 5.38 17.90 -17.14
C PRO A 59 4.37 18.38 -18.17
N ARG A 60 3.82 19.58 -17.94
CA ARG A 60 2.98 20.27 -18.93
C ARG A 60 3.88 20.66 -20.10
N GLY A 61 3.90 19.81 -21.13
CA GLY A 61 4.27 20.15 -22.49
C GLY A 61 3.05 20.58 -23.29
#